data_AF-A0A9E5Z298-F1
#
_entry.id   AF-A0A9E5Z298-F1
#
_cell.length_a   1.000
_cell.length_b   1.000
_cell.length_c   1.000
_cell.angle_alpha   90.00
_cell.angle_beta   90.00
_cell.angle_gamma   90.00
#
_symmetry.space_group_name_H-M   'P 1'
#
loop_
_entity.id
_entity.type
_entity.pdbx_description
1 polymer ?
#
loop_
_entity_poly.entity_id
_entity_poly.type
_entity_poly.pdbx_seq_one_letter_code
_entity_poly.pdbx_strand_id
1 'polypeptide(L)' 'MHKIILGRWFSAISFAMALVSLAVAPVVFGPLGILAGIAAVAKENRLGGMLGVIASVLLAVTGYYLTGALWG' A
#
# COMPACT_ATOMS: atom_id res chain seq x y z
N MET A 1 34.42 -15.85 -4.55
CA MET A 1 34.02 -14.83 -3.56
C MET A 1 33.21 -13.65 -4.13
N HIS A 2 33.25 -13.35 -5.44
CA HIS A 2 32.51 -12.22 -6.03
C HIS A 2 30.96 -12.32 -6.01
N LYS A 3 30.40 -13.54 -6.09
CA LYS A 3 28.93 -13.75 -6.14
C LYS A 3 28.20 -13.45 -4.83
N ILE A 4 28.87 -13.62 -3.69
CA ILE A 4 28.29 -13.39 -2.35
C ILE A 4 28.08 -11.89 -2.10
N ILE A 5 29.03 -11.07 -2.55
CA ILE A 5 28.96 -9.61 -2.44
C ILE A 5 27.80 -9.10 -3.30
N LEU A 6 27.71 -9.55 -4.55
CA LEU A 6 26.61 -9.18 -5.46
C LEU A 6 25.23 -9.57 -4.89
N GLY A 7 25.12 -10.77 -4.30
CA GLY A 7 23.89 -11.23 -3.66
C GLY A 7 23.49 -10.39 -2.44
N ARG A 8 24.46 -9.94 -1.64
CA ARG A 8 24.22 -9.06 -0.48
C ARG A 8 23.68 -7.69 -0.91
N TRP A 9 24.26 -7.11 -1.97
CA TRP A 9 23.78 -5.85 -2.54
C TRP A 9 22.41 -6.00 -3.20
N PHE A 10 22.16 -7.10 -3.92
CA PHE A 10 20.84 -7.38 -4.49
C PHE A 10 19.77 -7.53 -3.40
N SER A 11 20.09 -8.23 -2.31
CA SER A 11 19.18 -8.38 -1.17
C SER A 11 18.87 -7.03 -0.52
N ALA A 12 19.86 -6.17 -0.33
CA ALA A 12 19.67 -4.83 0.21
C ALA A 12 18.80 -3.94 -0.71
N ILE A 13 19.04 -3.96 -2.02
CA ILE A 13 18.24 -3.20 -3.00
C ILE A 13 16.81 -3.72 -3.07
N SER A 14 16.60 -5.03 -3.05
CA SER A 14 15.26 -5.62 -3.00
C SER A 14 14.52 -5.26 -1.72
N PHE A 15 15.21 -5.20 -0.58
CA PHE A 15 14.63 -4.76 0.69
C PHE A 15 14.23 -3.27 0.63
N ALA A 16 15.10 -2.43 0.07
CA ALA A 16 14.80 -1.01 -0.15
C ALA A 16 13.59 -0.83 -1.08
N MET A 17 13.51 -1.60 -2.18
CA MET A 17 12.35 -1.57 -3.09
C MET A 17 11.08 -2.11 -2.45
N ALA A 18 11.17 -3.11 -1.56
CA ALA A 18 10.03 -3.59 -0.79
C ALA A 18 9.50 -2.50 0.16
N LEU A 19 10.38 -1.74 0.82
CA LEU A 19 9.98 -0.60 1.66
C LEU A 19 9.36 0.54 0.84
N VAL A 20 9.92 0.85 -0.33
CA VAL A 20 9.34 1.83 -1.26
C VAL A 20 7.97 1.35 -1.74
N SER A 21 7.82 0.07 -2.09
CA SER A 21 6.54 -0.51 -2.48
C SER A 21 5.52 -0.46 -1.35
N LEU A 22 5.93 -0.70 -0.11
CA LEU A 22 5.08 -0.61 1.08
C LEU A 22 4.60 0.82 1.35
N ALA A 23 5.41 1.84 1.06
CA ALA A 23 5.02 3.24 1.18
C ALA A 23 4.11 3.70 0.02
N VAL A 24 4.37 3.23 -1.19
CA VAL A 24 3.62 3.62 -2.40
C VAL A 24 2.26 2.91 -2.49
N ALA A 25 2.16 1.66 -2.03
CA ALA A 25 0.93 0.88 -2.08
C ALA A 25 -0.27 1.59 -1.42
N PRO A 26 -0.19 2.13 -0.19
CA PRO A 26 -1.31 2.88 0.40
C PRO A 26 -1.70 4.14 -0.38
N VAL A 27 -0.73 4.84 -0.97
CA VAL A 27 -0.97 6.08 -1.74
C VAL A 27 -1.74 5.80 -3.02
N VAL A 28 -1.49 4.65 -3.66
CA VAL A 28 -2.16 4.24 -4.91
C VAL A 28 -3.47 3.49 -4.62
N PHE A 29 -3.45 2.52 -3.70
CA PHE A 29 -4.62 1.67 -3.40
C PHE A 29 -5.66 2.36 -2.51
N GLY A 30 -5.29 3.38 -1.72
CA GLY A 30 -6.24 4.16 -0.94
C GLY A 30 -7.31 4.84 -1.83
N PRO A 31 -6.94 5.72 -2.76
CA PRO A 31 -7.88 6.38 -3.67
C PRO A 31 -8.62 5.38 -4.58
N LEU A 32 -7.91 4.38 -5.12
CA LEU A 32 -8.51 3.37 -6.00
C LEU A 32 -9.55 2.53 -5.29
N GLY A 33 -9.29 2.12 -4.06
CA GLY A 33 -10.25 1.33 -3.31
C GLY A 33 -11.43 2.15 -2.76
N ILE A 34 -11.26 3.46 -2.52
CA ILE A 34 -12.39 4.37 -2.30
C ILE A 34 -13.29 4.42 -3.54
N LEU A 35 -12.71 4.60 -4.73
CA LEU A 35 -13.46 4.62 -5.99
C LEU A 35 -14.18 3.29 -6.25
N ALA A 36 -13.49 2.16 -6.03
CA ALA A 36 -14.07 0.83 -6.16
C ALA A 36 -15.19 0.59 -5.14
N GLY A 37 -15.01 1.05 -3.91
CA GLY A 37 -16.02 0.99 -2.86
C GLY A 37 -17.27 1.80 -3.21
N ILE A 38 -17.11 3.03 -3.71
CA ILE A 38 -18.22 3.88 -4.19
C ILE A 38 -18.96 3.18 -5.35
N ALA A 39 -18.24 2.62 -6.32
CA ALA A 39 -18.84 1.89 -7.43
C ALA A 39 -19.60 0.63 -6.97
N ALA A 40 -19.11 -0.06 -5.94
CA ALA A 40 -19.79 -1.21 -5.34
C ALA A 40 -21.04 -0.80 -4.54
N VAL A 41 -21.02 0.32 -3.83
CA VAL A 41 -22.22 0.88 -3.17
C VAL A 41 -23.28 1.27 -4.20
N ALA A 42 -22.87 1.86 -5.33
CA ALA A 42 -23.78 2.25 -6.42
C ALA A 42 -24.46 1.04 -7.10
N LYS A 43 -23.85 -0.15 -7.04
CA LYS A 43 -24.41 -1.41 -7.57
C LYS A 43 -25.31 -2.17 -6.58
N GLU A 44 -25.96 -1.49 -5.66
CA GLU A 44 -26.82 -2.05 -4.59
C GLU A 44 -26.11 -2.96 -3.56
N ASN A 45 -24.83 -3.29 -3.73
CA ASN A 45 -24.03 -3.99 -2.74
C ASN A 45 -23.47 -3.01 -1.68
N ARG A 46 -24.39 -2.39 -0.94
CA ARG A 46 -24.09 -1.32 0.02
C ARG A 46 -23.09 -1.74 1.10
N LEU A 47 -23.23 -2.95 1.66
CA LEU A 47 -22.33 -3.45 2.70
C LEU A 47 -20.92 -3.71 2.16
N GLY A 48 -20.80 -4.37 1.00
CA GLY A 48 -19.51 -4.65 0.38
C GLY A 48 -18.78 -3.39 -0.06
N GLY A 49 -19.52 -2.42 -0.63
CA GLY A 49 -18.94 -1.15 -1.02
C GLY A 49 -18.52 -0.28 0.17
N MET A 50 -19.32 -0.24 1.23
CA MET A 50 -19.02 0.53 2.45
C MET A 50 -17.80 -0.05 3.19
N LEU A 51 -17.69 -1.38 3.28
CA LEU A 51 -16.48 -2.04 3.79
C LEU A 51 -15.27 -1.77 2.90
N GLY A 52 -15.44 -1.73 1.57
CA GLY A 52 -14.38 -1.35 0.64
C GLY A 52 -13.85 0.06 0.88
N VAL A 53 -14.74 1.06 1.02
CA VAL A 53 -14.36 2.44 1.34
C VAL A 53 -13.63 2.50 2.69
N ILE A 54 -14.16 1.86 3.74
CA ILE A 54 -13.56 1.87 5.08
C ILE A 54 -12.16 1.22 5.05
N ALA A 55 -12.01 0.06 4.40
CA ALA A 55 -10.73 -0.62 4.28
C ALA A 55 -9.71 0.25 3.54
N SER A 56 -10.12 0.96 2.49
CA SER A 56 -9.24 1.86 1.74
C SER A 56 -8.86 3.12 2.50
N VAL A 57 -9.77 3.69 3.28
CA VAL A 57 -9.46 4.81 4.19
C VAL A 57 -8.47 4.35 5.27
N LEU A 58 -8.71 3.20 5.89
CA LEU A 58 -7.78 2.64 6.87
C LEU A 58 -6.40 2.36 6.25
N LEU A 59 -6.36 1.82 5.04
CA LEU A 59 -5.11 1.59 4.32
C LEU A 59 -4.38 2.91 4.02
N ALA A 60 -5.09 3.94 3.55
CA ALA A 60 -4.52 5.25 3.28
C ALA A 60 -3.98 5.93 4.56
N VAL A 61 -4.73 5.89 5.66
CA VAL A 61 -4.31 6.47 6.95
C VAL A 61 -3.13 5.69 7.53
N THR A 62 -3.19 4.36 7.53
CA THR A 62 -2.09 3.52 8.01
C THR A 62 -0.83 3.76 7.17
N GLY A 63 -0.98 3.88 5.85
CA GLY A 63 0.10 4.21 4.94
C GLY A 63 0.71 5.59 5.16
N TYR A 64 -0.13 6.60 5.44
CA TYR A 64 0.33 7.94 5.79
C TYR A 64 1.16 7.94 7.06
N TYR A 65 0.69 7.29 8.13
CA TYR A 65 1.44 7.18 9.38
C TYR A 65 2.70 6.33 9.25
N LEU A 66 2.65 5.24 8.49
CA LEU A 66 3.82 4.39 8.27
C LEU A 66 4.90 5.13 7.45
N THR A 67 4.49 5.88 6.43
CA THR A 67 5.39 6.72 5.64
C THR A 67 5.96 7.86 6.48
N GLY A 68 5.13 8.51 7.30
CA GLY A 68 5.56 9.54 8.24
C GLY A 68 6.55 9.02 9.29
N ALA A 69 6.34 7.82 9.82
CA ALA A 69 7.24 7.17 10.78
C ALA A 69 8.54 6.66 10.16
N LEU A 70 8.56 6.41 8.84
CA LEU A 70 9.78 6.02 8.11
C LEU A 70 10.61 7.23 7.64
N TRP A 71 10.02 8.43 7.64
CA TRP A 71 10.68 9.68 7.19
C TRP A 71 11.03 10.65 8.32
N GLY A 72 10.49 10.46 9.53
CA GLY A 72 10.86 11.20 10.76
C GLY A 72 11.98 10.51 11.53
#